data_AF-A0A1F9P3L6-F1
#
_entry.id   AF-A0A1F9P3L6-F1
#
_cell.length_a   1.000
_cell.length_b   1.000
_cell.length_c   1.000
_cell.angle_alpha   90.00
_cell.angle_beta   90.00
_cell.angle_gamma   90.00
#
_symmetry.space_group_name_H-M   'P 1'
#
loop_
_entity.id
_entity.type
_entity.pdbx_description
1 polymer ?
#
loop_
_entity_poly.entity_id
_entity_poly.type
_entity_poly.pdbx_seq_one_letter_code
_entity_poly.pdbx_strand_id
1 'polypeptide(L)'
;MFQYALDFLSSAYIEVIIFFLLIAYFVTHRKDQHAVKSGLNLLRVILLLIVFLYFAWSWATLIPPSLRALSVFGMFVINFYFFYSLMLTRIERPYRQALANLIQEPEKHEVFREIWKSGKRFYYYYYIFQSLFSGINPFHFLSNIANDRVRDDIKDALRQMGVEKKLISLKLMVGFMKTRLAGDQNLPGDFKEVMGKTLDDLLKHPWLEEQVNEFLRIATETPEEVHFPEWTSAFEKYTSAPQ
;
A
#
# COMPACT_ATOMS: atom_id res chain seq x y z
N MET A 1 -34.78 16.89 6.85
CA MET A 1 -33.63 16.81 5.90
C MET A 1 -33.17 15.37 5.67
N PHE A 2 -32.96 14.56 6.72
CA PHE A 2 -32.57 13.16 6.56
C PHE A 2 -33.62 12.29 5.85
N GLN A 3 -34.92 12.44 6.17
CA GLN A 3 -36.01 11.76 5.44
C GLN A 3 -36.09 12.17 3.96
N TYR A 4 -36.00 13.46 3.66
CA TYR A 4 -35.93 13.93 2.27
C TYR A 4 -34.72 13.37 1.50
N ALA A 5 -33.55 13.24 2.15
CA ALA A 5 -32.38 12.63 1.53
C ALA A 5 -32.56 11.13 1.28
N LEU A 6 -33.23 10.42 2.19
CA LEU A 6 -33.58 9.01 2.03
C LEU A 6 -34.62 8.81 0.91
N ASP A 7 -35.66 9.65 0.86
CA ASP A 7 -36.68 9.61 -0.19
C ASP A 7 -36.06 9.93 -1.56
N PHE A 8 -35.13 10.89 -1.60
CA PHE A 8 -34.38 11.26 -2.80
C PHE A 8 -33.45 10.13 -3.28
N LEU A 9 -32.69 9.50 -2.39
CA LEU A 9 -31.84 8.34 -2.71
C LEU A 9 -32.66 7.07 -3.03
N SER A 10 -33.90 6.98 -2.55
CA SER A 10 -34.80 5.87 -2.88
C SER A 10 -35.51 6.02 -4.25
N SER A 11 -35.19 7.06 -5.01
CA SER A 11 -35.74 7.27 -6.34
C SER A 11 -34.92 6.53 -7.39
N ALA A 12 -35.58 5.62 -8.12
CA ALA A 12 -34.93 4.86 -9.20
C ALA A 12 -34.30 5.76 -10.28
N TYR A 13 -34.94 6.88 -10.61
CA TYR A 13 -34.40 7.82 -11.61
C TYR A 13 -33.08 8.43 -11.14
N ILE A 14 -32.93 8.71 -9.85
CA ILE A 14 -31.72 9.27 -9.27
C ILE A 14 -30.61 8.23 -9.27
N GLU A 15 -30.92 6.98 -8.91
CA GLU A 15 -29.97 5.87 -8.97
C GLU A 15 -29.44 5.62 -10.39
N VAL A 16 -30.29 5.74 -11.42
CA VAL A 16 -29.85 5.66 -12.83
C VAL A 16 -28.92 6.81 -13.19
N ILE A 17 -29.26 8.06 -12.81
CA ILE A 17 -28.40 9.23 -13.08
C ILE A 17 -27.03 9.08 -12.40
N ILE A 18 -27.02 8.69 -11.12
CA ILE A 18 -25.79 8.45 -10.35
C ILE A 18 -24.94 7.38 -11.05
N PHE A 19 -25.54 6.27 -11.48
CA PHE A 19 -24.81 5.19 -12.13
C PHE A 19 -24.12 5.66 -13.43
N PHE A 20 -24.84 6.40 -14.28
CA PHE A 20 -24.26 6.97 -15.50
C PHE A 20 -23.13 7.98 -15.20
N LEU A 21 -23.28 8.81 -14.18
CA LEU A 21 -22.22 9.72 -13.74
C LEU A 21 -20.98 8.96 -13.26
N LEU A 22 -21.15 7.88 -12.48
CA LEU A 22 -20.04 7.06 -12.02
C LEU A 22 -19.35 6.34 -13.17
N ILE A 23 -20.10 5.83 -14.16
CA ILE A 23 -19.53 5.21 -15.37
C ILE A 23 -18.76 6.24 -16.18
N ALA A 24 -19.35 7.41 -16.45
CA ALA A 24 -18.67 8.47 -17.20
C ALA A 24 -17.37 8.89 -16.50
N TYR A 25 -17.40 9.01 -15.17
CA TYR A 25 -16.22 9.28 -14.36
C TYR A 25 -15.15 8.18 -14.50
N PHE A 26 -15.55 6.91 -14.38
CA PHE A 26 -14.67 5.76 -14.54
C PHE A 26 -14.04 5.71 -15.93
N VAL A 27 -14.82 5.86 -17.00
CA VAL A 27 -14.33 5.84 -18.38
C VAL A 27 -13.33 6.96 -18.64
N THR A 28 -13.62 8.17 -18.13
CA THR A 28 -12.72 9.34 -18.28
C THR A 28 -11.39 9.14 -17.56
N HIS A 29 -11.38 8.51 -16.38
CA HIS A 29 -10.19 8.30 -15.56
C HIS A 29 -9.52 6.93 -15.78
N ARG A 30 -10.05 6.09 -16.69
CA ARG A 30 -9.54 4.74 -16.97
C ARG A 30 -8.10 4.72 -17.51
N LYS A 31 -7.63 5.83 -18.09
CA LYS A 31 -6.27 5.94 -18.66
C LYS A 31 -5.16 6.08 -17.61
N ASP A 32 -5.49 6.27 -16.33
CA ASP A 32 -4.48 6.23 -15.27
C ASP A 32 -3.99 4.79 -15.09
N GLN A 33 -2.77 4.51 -15.58
CA GLN A 33 -2.09 3.20 -15.62
C GLN A 33 -1.97 2.45 -14.27
N HIS A 34 -2.35 3.07 -13.15
CA HIS A 34 -2.31 2.47 -11.82
C HIS A 34 -3.61 1.78 -11.39
N ALA A 35 -4.67 1.83 -12.21
CA ALA A 35 -5.95 1.13 -11.97
C ALA A 35 -5.85 -0.42 -12.07
N VAL A 36 -4.70 -0.96 -12.49
CA VAL A 36 -4.52 -2.39 -12.76
C VAL A 36 -4.46 -3.24 -11.48
N LYS A 37 -4.16 -2.65 -10.31
CA LYS A 37 -4.17 -3.37 -9.01
C LYS A 37 -5.34 -3.00 -8.08
N SER A 38 -6.17 -2.01 -8.39
CA SER A 38 -7.24 -1.52 -7.48
C SER A 38 -8.55 -2.33 -7.50
N GLY A 39 -8.50 -3.62 -7.90
CA GLY A 39 -9.66 -4.53 -7.82
C GLY A 39 -10.86 -4.19 -8.72
N LEU A 40 -10.86 -3.05 -9.41
CA LEU A 40 -11.82 -2.62 -10.43
C LEU A 40 -11.34 -3.03 -11.83
N ASN A 41 -11.27 -4.34 -12.06
CA ASN A 41 -11.02 -4.85 -13.40
C ASN A 41 -12.20 -4.48 -14.32
N LEU A 42 -11.95 -4.17 -15.59
CA LEU A 42 -12.97 -3.86 -16.60
C LEU A 42 -14.11 -4.88 -16.58
N LEU A 43 -13.75 -6.16 -16.41
CA LEU A 43 -14.69 -7.27 -16.31
C LEU A 43 -15.66 -7.12 -15.13
N ARG A 44 -15.19 -6.67 -13.97
CA ARG A 44 -16.03 -6.43 -12.79
C ARG A 44 -16.98 -5.25 -13.04
N VAL A 45 -16.54 -4.21 -13.75
CA VAL A 45 -17.40 -3.07 -14.12
C VAL A 45 -18.48 -3.50 -15.12
N ILE A 46 -18.14 -4.32 -16.12
CA ILE A 46 -19.12 -4.89 -17.06
C ILE A 46 -20.14 -5.75 -16.31
N LEU A 47 -19.69 -6.59 -15.37
CA LEU A 47 -20.59 -7.41 -14.56
C LEU A 47 -21.53 -6.55 -13.72
N LEU A 48 -21.02 -5.51 -13.04
CA LEU A 48 -21.84 -4.56 -12.29
C LEU A 48 -22.85 -3.85 -13.20
N LEU A 49 -22.48 -3.52 -14.44
CA LEU A 49 -23.39 -2.93 -15.41
C LEU A 49 -24.51 -3.88 -15.82
N ILE A 50 -24.20 -5.15 -16.09
CA ILE A 50 -25.23 -6.16 -16.41
C ILE A 50 -26.20 -6.32 -15.24
N VAL A 51 -25.66 -6.44 -14.01
CA VAL A 51 -26.48 -6.59 -12.80
C VAL A 51 -27.32 -5.33 -12.54
N PHE A 52 -26.75 -4.13 -12.76
CA PHE A 52 -27.49 -2.88 -12.62
C PHE A 52 -28.65 -2.79 -13.61
N LEU A 53 -28.40 -3.12 -14.88
CA LEU A 53 -29.43 -3.14 -15.92
C LEU A 53 -30.54 -4.14 -15.60
N TYR A 54 -30.21 -5.30 -15.01
CA TYR A 54 -31.20 -6.26 -14.53
C TYR A 54 -32.12 -5.64 -13.47
N PHE A 55 -31.57 -4.94 -12.47
CA PHE A 55 -32.39 -4.26 -11.46
C PHE A 55 -33.20 -3.10 -12.05
N ALA A 56 -32.62 -2.31 -12.96
CA ALA A 56 -33.31 -1.23 -13.65
C ALA A 56 -34.51 -1.74 -14.48
N TRP A 57 -34.33 -2.86 -15.18
CA TRP A 57 -35.38 -3.53 -15.94
C TRP A 57 -36.48 -4.12 -15.03
N SER A 58 -36.07 -4.78 -13.94
CA SER A 58 -36.98 -5.30 -12.91
C SER A 58 -37.83 -4.19 -12.29
N TRP A 59 -37.26 -3.00 -12.08
CA TRP A 59 -38.01 -1.85 -11.60
C TRP A 59 -39.00 -1.30 -12.64
N ALA A 60 -38.60 -1.24 -13.92
CA ALA A 60 -39.42 -0.71 -15.01
C ALA A 60 -40.63 -1.59 -15.38
N THR A 61 -40.64 -2.86 -14.95
CA THR A 61 -41.74 -3.80 -15.24
C THR A 61 -42.88 -3.72 -14.20
N LEU A 62 -44.07 -4.23 -14.57
CA LEU A 62 -45.29 -4.24 -13.74
C LEU A 62 -45.26 -5.31 -12.63
N ILE A 63 -44.15 -5.35 -11.89
CA ILE A 63 -43.90 -6.27 -10.78
C ILE A 63 -44.49 -5.68 -9.48
N PRO A 64 -44.90 -6.51 -8.48
CA PRO A 64 -45.35 -6.06 -7.17
C PRO A 64 -44.51 -4.93 -6.54
N PRO A 65 -45.13 -3.97 -5.83
CA PRO A 65 -44.43 -2.81 -5.24
C PRO A 65 -43.23 -3.16 -4.34
N SER A 66 -43.30 -4.27 -3.61
CA SER A 66 -42.20 -4.75 -2.76
C SER A 66 -40.93 -5.11 -3.55
N LEU A 67 -41.09 -5.73 -4.72
CA LEU A 67 -39.98 -6.09 -5.60
C LEU A 67 -39.41 -4.87 -6.33
N ARG A 68 -40.23 -3.84 -6.58
CA ARG A 68 -39.74 -2.54 -7.07
C ARG A 68 -38.84 -1.85 -6.04
N ALA A 69 -39.26 -1.80 -4.78
CA ALA A 69 -38.44 -1.24 -3.70
C ALA A 69 -37.12 -2.01 -3.52
N LEU A 70 -37.16 -3.35 -3.58
CA LEU A 70 -35.97 -4.20 -3.56
C LEU A 70 -35.04 -3.90 -4.74
N SER A 71 -35.60 -3.66 -5.93
CA SER A 71 -34.82 -3.36 -7.13
C SER A 71 -34.09 -2.02 -7.01
N VAL A 72 -34.75 -0.98 -6.46
CA VAL A 72 -34.09 0.32 -6.20
C VAL A 72 -33.01 0.19 -5.13
N PHE A 73 -33.26 -0.58 -4.07
CA PHE A 73 -32.24 -0.87 -3.06
C PHE A 73 -31.04 -1.60 -3.67
N GLY A 74 -31.27 -2.56 -4.58
CA GLY A 74 -30.21 -3.23 -5.34
C GLY A 74 -29.37 -2.24 -6.17
N MET A 75 -30.02 -1.31 -6.88
CA MET A 75 -29.33 -0.24 -7.62
C MET A 75 -28.49 0.63 -6.70
N PHE A 76 -29.03 1.02 -5.55
CA PHE A 76 -28.31 1.79 -4.53
C PHE A 76 -27.06 1.06 -4.01
N VAL A 77 -27.18 -0.24 -3.69
CA VAL A 77 -26.03 -1.05 -3.24
C VAL A 77 -24.93 -1.11 -4.30
N ILE A 78 -25.31 -1.26 -5.58
CA ILE A 78 -24.36 -1.26 -6.70
C ILE A 78 -23.67 0.10 -6.84
N ASN A 79 -24.43 1.18 -6.81
CA ASN A 79 -23.91 2.54 -6.89
C ASN A 79 -22.97 2.85 -5.71
N PHE A 80 -23.36 2.48 -4.50
CA PHE A 80 -22.56 2.64 -3.31
C PHE A 80 -21.24 1.85 -3.42
N TYR A 81 -21.30 0.59 -3.83
CA TYR A 81 -20.12 -0.24 -4.04
C TYR A 81 -19.17 0.36 -5.09
N PHE A 82 -19.73 0.80 -6.22
CA PHE A 82 -18.95 1.37 -7.31
C PHE A 82 -18.31 2.70 -6.91
N PHE A 83 -19.05 3.57 -6.22
CA PHE A 83 -18.55 4.81 -5.63
C PHE A 83 -17.44 4.56 -4.61
N TYR A 84 -17.65 3.63 -3.68
CA TYR A 84 -16.64 3.25 -2.68
C TYR A 84 -15.36 2.75 -3.33
N SER A 85 -15.47 1.92 -4.38
CA SER A 85 -14.33 1.40 -5.13
C SER A 85 -13.56 2.51 -5.89
N LEU A 86 -14.28 3.49 -6.45
CA LEU A 86 -13.66 4.68 -7.07
C LEU A 86 -12.93 5.54 -6.04
N MET A 87 -13.55 5.79 -4.89
CA MET A 87 -12.94 6.51 -3.78
C MET A 87 -11.66 5.83 -3.29
N LEU A 88 -11.70 4.50 -3.13
CA LEU A 88 -10.55 3.71 -2.71
C LEU A 88 -9.39 3.83 -3.71
N THR A 89 -9.67 3.72 -5.01
CA THR A 89 -8.66 3.93 -6.09
C THR A 89 -8.02 5.31 -5.99
N ARG A 90 -8.81 6.35 -5.71
CA ARG A 90 -8.30 7.72 -5.59
C ARG A 90 -7.38 7.90 -4.37
N ILE A 91 -7.67 7.22 -3.27
CA ILE A 91 -6.85 7.24 -2.05
C ILE A 91 -5.60 6.36 -2.21
N GLU A 92 -5.67 5.28 -3.00
CA GLU A 92 -4.55 4.41 -3.31
C GLU A 92 -3.47 5.13 -4.14
N ARG A 93 -3.87 6.01 -5.06
CA ARG A 93 -2.95 6.73 -5.97
C ARG A 93 -1.75 7.39 -5.27
N PRO A 94 -1.93 8.30 -4.29
CA PRO A 94 -0.80 8.94 -3.62
C PRO A 94 0.09 7.93 -2.88
N TYR A 95 -0.49 6.85 -2.34
CA TYR A 95 0.27 5.81 -1.67
C TYR A 95 1.18 5.04 -2.62
N ARG A 96 0.65 4.61 -3.78
CA ARG A 96 1.43 3.92 -4.81
C ARG A 96 2.51 4.83 -5.41
N GLN A 97 2.21 6.11 -5.61
CA GLN A 97 3.20 7.08 -6.06
C GLN A 97 4.32 7.27 -5.03
N ALA A 98 4.00 7.36 -3.74
CA ALA A 98 5.01 7.45 -2.70
C ALA A 98 5.88 6.18 -2.60
N LEU A 99 5.29 4.99 -2.76
CA LEU A 99 6.02 3.72 -2.88
C LEU A 99 6.92 3.69 -4.13
N ALA A 100 6.46 4.20 -5.27
CA ALA A 100 7.28 4.29 -6.48
C ALA A 100 8.44 5.29 -6.31
N ASN A 101 8.22 6.40 -5.60
CA ASN A 101 9.26 7.37 -5.29
C ASN A 101 10.32 6.81 -4.33
N LEU A 102 9.95 5.88 -3.44
CA LEU A 102 10.91 5.15 -2.60
C LEU A 102 11.94 4.39 -3.45
N ILE A 103 11.50 3.84 -4.59
CA ILE A 103 12.35 3.11 -5.55
C ILE A 103 13.33 4.02 -6.28
N GLN A 104 13.03 5.32 -6.35
CA GLN A 104 13.84 6.31 -7.04
C GLN A 104 14.78 7.06 -6.08
N GLU A 105 14.34 7.39 -4.87
CA GLU A 105 15.06 8.23 -3.90
C GLU A 105 14.99 7.71 -2.45
N PRO A 106 15.64 6.57 -2.13
CA PRO A 106 15.53 5.90 -0.84
C PRO A 106 16.17 6.64 0.36
N GLU A 107 17.01 7.64 0.11
CA GLU A 107 17.71 8.39 1.17
C GLU A 107 16.83 9.45 1.85
N LYS A 108 15.73 9.87 1.21
CA LYS A 108 14.88 10.95 1.71
C LYS A 108 13.89 10.45 2.76
N HIS A 109 14.10 10.86 4.01
CA HIS A 109 13.18 10.58 5.12
C HIS A 109 11.74 11.09 4.89
N GLU A 110 11.58 12.11 4.05
CA GLU A 110 10.27 12.68 3.71
C GLU A 110 9.39 11.67 2.96
N VAL A 111 9.99 10.84 2.09
CA VAL A 111 9.30 9.82 1.31
C VAL A 111 8.70 8.74 2.22
N PHE A 112 9.45 8.28 3.23
CA PHE A 112 8.94 7.32 4.22
C PHE A 112 7.75 7.87 5.02
N ARG A 113 7.80 9.15 5.41
CA ARG A 113 6.71 9.78 6.16
C ARG A 113 5.44 9.88 5.30
N GLU A 114 5.60 10.19 4.02
CA GLU A 114 4.49 10.28 3.07
C GLU A 114 3.86 8.90 2.81
N ILE A 115 4.67 7.85 2.65
CA ILE A 115 4.21 6.46 2.53
C ILE A 115 3.40 6.06 3.76
N TRP A 116 3.88 6.37 4.96
CA TRP A 116 3.21 5.99 6.20
C TRP A 116 1.86 6.71 6.35
N LYS A 117 1.81 8.01 6.05
CA LYS A 117 0.58 8.82 6.13
C LYS A 117 -0.46 8.38 5.09
N SER A 118 -0.04 8.21 3.84
CA SER A 118 -0.93 7.82 2.73
C SER A 118 -1.38 6.36 2.82
N GLY A 119 -0.46 5.46 3.17
CA GLY A 119 -0.72 4.03 3.34
C GLY A 119 -1.67 3.74 4.49
N LYS A 120 -1.47 4.37 5.66
CA LYS A 120 -2.44 4.28 6.76
C LYS A 120 -3.83 4.70 6.32
N ARG A 121 -3.96 5.85 5.66
CA ARG A 121 -5.26 6.32 5.17
C ARG A 121 -5.90 5.29 4.24
N PHE A 122 -5.16 4.79 3.25
CA PHE A 122 -5.65 3.78 2.32
C PHE A 122 -6.14 2.52 3.05
N TYR A 123 -5.32 1.92 3.91
CA TYR A 123 -5.67 0.69 4.60
C TYR A 123 -6.80 0.87 5.62
N TYR A 124 -6.94 2.04 6.22
CA TYR A 124 -8.09 2.37 7.06
C TYR A 124 -9.40 2.30 6.25
N TYR A 125 -9.44 2.90 5.06
CA TYR A 125 -10.62 2.83 4.21
C TYR A 125 -10.86 1.43 3.68
N TYR A 126 -9.79 0.72 3.26
CA TYR A 126 -9.89 -0.65 2.73
C TYR A 126 -10.47 -1.63 3.74
N TYR A 127 -9.99 -1.59 4.99
CA TYR A 127 -10.37 -2.53 6.04
C TYR A 127 -11.54 -2.04 6.92
N ILE A 128 -12.18 -0.90 6.61
CA ILE A 128 -13.21 -0.29 7.45
C ILE A 128 -14.40 -1.22 7.70
N PHE A 129 -14.84 -1.97 6.69
CA PHE A 129 -15.95 -2.91 6.87
C PHE A 129 -15.50 -4.16 7.62
N GLN A 130 -14.26 -4.64 7.39
CA GLN A 130 -13.73 -5.80 8.09
C GLN A 130 -13.51 -5.52 9.59
N SER A 131 -13.12 -4.29 9.95
CA SER A 131 -12.91 -3.92 11.34
C SER A 131 -14.21 -3.99 12.17
N LEU A 132 -15.36 -3.70 11.56
CA LEU A 132 -16.68 -3.80 12.20
C LEU A 132 -17.06 -5.23 12.55
N PHE A 133 -16.58 -6.23 11.79
CA PHE A 133 -16.87 -7.65 12.01
C PHE A 133 -15.71 -8.40 12.70
N SER A 134 -14.65 -7.70 13.11
CA SER A 134 -13.42 -8.31 13.64
C SER A 134 -13.52 -8.83 15.08
N GLY A 135 -14.57 -8.46 15.82
CA GLY A 135 -14.73 -8.83 17.24
C GLY A 135 -13.78 -8.10 18.20
N ILE A 136 -12.92 -7.21 17.70
CA ILE A 136 -11.99 -6.36 18.46
C ILE A 136 -12.43 -4.90 18.26
N ASN A 137 -11.95 -3.98 19.12
CA ASN A 137 -12.14 -2.54 18.90
C ASN A 137 -11.70 -2.15 17.46
N PRO A 138 -12.61 -1.63 16.62
CA PRO A 138 -12.34 -1.33 15.21
C PRO A 138 -11.13 -0.42 14.99
N PHE A 139 -10.87 0.54 15.89
CA PHE A 139 -9.74 1.45 15.75
C PHE A 139 -8.40 0.76 16.00
N HIS A 140 -8.35 -0.17 16.96
CA HIS A 140 -7.14 -0.96 17.22
C HIS A 140 -6.88 -1.95 16.08
N PHE A 141 -7.92 -2.61 15.59
CA PHE A 141 -7.80 -3.49 14.42
C PHE A 141 -7.25 -2.74 13.20
N LEU A 142 -7.85 -1.59 12.86
CA LEU A 142 -7.43 -0.77 11.73
C LEU A 142 -6.00 -0.26 11.87
N SER A 143 -5.61 0.19 13.07
CA SER A 143 -4.25 0.66 13.32
C SER A 143 -3.23 -0.46 13.12
N ASN A 144 -3.47 -1.64 13.69
CA ASN A 144 -2.54 -2.77 13.62
C ASN A 144 -2.40 -3.27 12.17
N ILE A 145 -3.52 -3.57 11.52
CA ILE A 145 -3.48 -4.11 10.15
C ILE A 145 -2.90 -3.10 9.15
N ALA A 146 -3.17 -1.80 9.32
CA ALA A 146 -2.60 -0.78 8.47
C ALA A 146 -1.09 -0.64 8.67
N ASN A 147 -0.59 -0.69 9.92
CA ASN A 147 0.85 -0.65 10.18
C ASN A 147 1.56 -1.86 9.58
N ASP A 148 1.01 -3.07 9.78
CA ASP A 148 1.62 -4.31 9.28
C ASP A 148 1.66 -4.33 7.76
N ARG A 149 0.54 -3.99 7.09
CA ARG A 149 0.48 -3.97 5.63
C ARG A 149 1.37 -2.91 5.00
N VAL A 150 1.44 -1.71 5.56
CA VAL A 150 2.37 -0.68 5.05
C VAL A 150 3.82 -1.14 5.23
N ARG A 151 4.14 -1.80 6.35
CA ARG A 151 5.48 -2.33 6.60
C ARG A 151 5.84 -3.42 5.60
N ASP A 152 4.92 -4.33 5.32
CA ASP A 152 5.13 -5.40 4.35
C ASP A 152 5.26 -4.86 2.92
N ASP A 153 4.42 -3.90 2.51
CA ASP A 153 4.54 -3.25 1.20
C ASP A 153 5.88 -2.50 1.05
N ILE A 154 6.37 -1.85 2.11
CA ILE A 154 7.71 -1.23 2.10
C ILE A 154 8.78 -2.30 1.97
N LYS A 155 8.70 -3.40 2.73
CA LYS A 155 9.65 -4.51 2.63
C LYS A 155 9.64 -5.11 1.23
N ASP A 156 8.48 -5.30 0.63
CA ASP A 156 8.33 -5.87 -0.70
C ASP A 156 8.84 -4.91 -1.77
N ALA A 157 8.59 -3.61 -1.64
CA ALA A 157 9.17 -2.60 -2.53
C ALA A 157 10.70 -2.57 -2.41
N LEU A 158 11.24 -2.63 -1.19
CA LEU A 158 12.69 -2.68 -0.95
C LEU A 158 13.31 -4.01 -1.41
N ARG A 159 12.59 -5.13 -1.30
CA ARG A 159 13.00 -6.44 -1.83
C ARG A 159 13.01 -6.43 -3.35
N GLN A 160 11.96 -5.90 -3.99
CA GLN A 160 11.92 -5.72 -5.45
C GLN A 160 13.05 -4.82 -5.92
N MET A 161 13.38 -3.75 -5.19
CA MET A 161 14.59 -2.96 -5.45
C MET A 161 15.87 -3.76 -5.26
N GLY A 162 15.99 -4.50 -4.15
CA GLY A 162 17.16 -5.32 -3.84
C GLY A 162 17.44 -6.36 -4.93
N VAL A 163 16.38 -6.98 -5.44
CA VAL A 163 16.41 -8.04 -6.46
C VAL A 163 16.50 -7.49 -7.89
N GLU A 164 15.66 -6.51 -8.30
CA GLU A 164 15.67 -5.97 -9.68
C GLU A 164 16.80 -4.97 -9.94
N LYS A 165 17.28 -4.25 -8.92
CA LYS A 165 18.27 -3.17 -9.09
C LYS A 165 19.59 -3.39 -8.35
N LYS A 166 19.82 -4.55 -7.71
CA LYS A 166 20.98 -4.79 -6.82
C LYS A 166 21.15 -3.66 -5.79
N LEU A 167 20.04 -3.17 -5.23
CA LEU A 167 20.00 -1.89 -4.51
C LEU A 167 20.13 -1.96 -2.98
N ILE A 168 20.51 -3.09 -2.41
CA ILE A 168 21.31 -2.96 -1.19
C ILE A 168 22.74 -2.73 -1.68
N SER A 169 22.97 -1.50 -2.11
CA SER A 169 24.27 -1.08 -2.60
C SER A 169 25.11 -0.58 -1.46
N LEU A 170 26.42 -0.81 -1.53
CA LEU A 170 27.40 -0.18 -0.64
C LEU A 170 27.13 1.34 -0.48
N LYS A 171 26.63 1.98 -1.54
CA LYS A 171 26.21 3.39 -1.58
C LYS A 171 25.10 3.73 -0.60
N LEU A 172 24.04 2.92 -0.54
CA LEU A 172 22.92 3.13 0.38
C LEU A 172 23.31 2.91 1.84
N MET A 173 24.13 1.90 2.11
CA MET A 173 24.70 1.67 3.45
C MET A 173 25.57 2.84 3.90
N VAL A 174 26.45 3.33 3.02
CA VAL A 174 27.30 4.49 3.29
C VAL A 174 26.47 5.75 3.52
N GLY A 175 25.46 6.01 2.69
CA GLY A 175 24.55 7.15 2.85
C GLY A 175 23.86 7.15 4.22
N PHE A 176 23.31 6.00 4.62
CA PHE A 176 22.71 5.83 5.95
C PHE A 176 23.71 6.09 7.09
N MET A 177 24.91 5.52 6.99
CA MET A 177 25.97 5.70 8.00
C MET A 177 26.41 7.17 8.10
N LYS A 178 26.51 7.89 6.98
CA LYS A 178 26.83 9.34 6.99
C LYS A 178 25.72 10.16 7.65
N THR A 179 24.45 9.86 7.39
CA THR A 179 23.32 10.53 8.06
C THR A 179 23.35 10.29 9.58
N ARG A 180 23.68 9.07 10.02
CA ARG A 180 23.83 8.74 11.44
C ARG A 180 25.03 9.43 12.09
N LEU A 181 26.17 9.43 11.41
CA LEU A 181 27.39 10.09 11.87
C LEU A 181 27.21 11.61 12.03
N ALA A 182 26.48 12.24 11.11
CA ALA A 182 26.16 13.67 11.18
C ALA A 182 25.17 14.00 12.31
N GLY A 183 24.20 13.11 12.57
CA GLY A 183 23.15 13.31 13.58
C GLY A 183 23.57 13.02 15.03
N ASP A 184 24.70 12.34 15.25
CA ASP A 184 25.16 11.97 16.60
C ASP A 184 25.91 13.12 17.27
N GLN A 185 25.32 13.78 18.27
CA GLN A 185 25.92 14.93 18.96
C GLN A 185 27.06 14.56 19.92
N ASN A 186 27.21 13.27 20.26
CA ASN A 186 28.15 12.82 21.28
C ASN A 186 29.54 12.45 20.72
N LEU A 187 29.67 12.37 19.39
CA LEU A 187 30.93 12.02 18.75
C LEU A 187 31.82 13.25 18.52
N PRO A 188 33.14 13.17 18.79
CA PRO A 188 34.10 14.24 18.51
C PRO A 188 34.08 14.65 17.02
N GLY A 189 34.23 15.94 16.74
CA GLY A 189 34.23 16.49 15.38
C GLY A 189 35.27 15.83 14.48
N ASP A 190 36.49 15.69 14.98
CA ASP A 190 37.62 15.07 14.26
C ASP A 190 37.31 13.61 13.88
N PHE A 191 36.65 12.87 14.79
CA PHE A 191 36.25 11.48 14.53
C PHE A 191 35.19 11.41 13.41
N LYS A 192 34.22 12.33 13.40
CA LYS A 192 33.22 12.41 12.33
C LYS A 192 33.84 12.74 10.98
N GLU A 193 34.85 13.62 10.95
CA GLU A 193 35.54 13.96 9.71
C GLU A 193 36.34 12.78 9.16
N VAL A 194 37.10 12.09 10.01
CA VAL A 194 37.86 10.89 9.64
C VAL A 194 36.92 9.79 9.14
N MET A 195 35.89 9.45 9.92
CA MET A 195 34.92 8.42 9.53
C MET A 195 34.13 8.81 8.28
N GLY A 196 33.81 10.09 8.10
CA GLY A 196 33.19 10.59 6.87
C GLY A 196 34.04 10.35 5.63
N LYS A 197 35.35 10.62 5.72
CA LYS A 197 36.32 10.34 4.65
C LYS A 197 36.46 8.84 4.39
N THR A 198 36.54 8.02 5.43
CA THR A 198 36.61 6.55 5.29
C THR A 198 35.36 5.99 4.60
N LEU A 199 34.18 6.51 4.94
CA LEU A 199 32.93 6.14 4.28
C LEU A 199 32.92 6.54 2.80
N ASP A 200 33.51 7.68 2.44
CA ASP A 200 33.66 8.10 1.04
C ASP A 200 34.70 7.25 0.29
N ASP A 201 35.77 6.81 0.96
CA ASP A 201 36.78 5.94 0.37
C ASP A 201 36.24 4.52 0.13
N LEU A 202 35.38 4.00 1.02
CA LEU A 202 34.65 2.75 0.83
C LEU A 202 33.90 2.71 -0.52
N LEU A 203 33.31 3.83 -0.95
CA LEU A 203 32.60 3.92 -2.22
C LEU A 203 33.50 3.89 -3.46
N LYS A 204 34.80 4.15 -3.31
CA LYS A 204 35.74 4.20 -4.44
C LYS A 204 36.21 2.81 -4.88
N HIS A 205 35.83 1.75 -4.17
CA HIS A 205 36.30 0.38 -4.42
C HIS A 205 35.21 -0.49 -5.09
N PRO A 206 35.28 -0.73 -6.41
CA PRO A 206 34.27 -1.51 -7.14
C PRO A 206 34.12 -2.95 -6.64
N TRP A 207 35.21 -3.55 -6.15
CA TRP A 207 35.20 -4.90 -5.59
C TRP A 207 34.36 -4.99 -4.31
N LEU A 208 34.45 -3.99 -3.41
CA LEU A 208 33.66 -3.97 -2.18
C LEU A 208 32.17 -3.79 -2.47
N GLU A 209 31.84 -2.97 -3.47
CA GLU A 209 30.47 -2.84 -3.94
C GLU A 209 29.94 -4.18 -4.45
N GLU A 210 30.71 -4.90 -5.27
CA GLU A 210 30.31 -6.22 -5.78
C GLU A 210 30.09 -7.26 -4.67
N GLN A 211 31.02 -7.37 -3.71
CA GLN A 211 30.90 -8.35 -2.62
C GLN A 211 29.76 -8.04 -1.66
N VAL A 212 29.55 -6.76 -1.31
CA VAL A 212 28.46 -6.34 -0.43
C VAL A 212 27.13 -6.59 -1.11
N ASN A 213 27.01 -6.25 -2.40
CA ASN A 213 25.79 -6.49 -3.17
C ASN A 213 25.49 -7.99 -3.31
N GLU A 214 26.51 -8.82 -3.52
CA GLU A 214 26.36 -10.27 -3.64
C GLU A 214 25.96 -10.92 -2.31
N PHE A 215 26.60 -10.52 -1.20
CA PHE A 215 26.20 -10.94 0.14
C PHE A 215 24.73 -10.62 0.41
N LEU A 216 24.31 -9.41 0.07
CA LEU A 216 22.95 -8.94 0.30
C LEU A 216 21.93 -9.62 -0.61
N ARG A 217 22.34 -10.00 -1.83
CA ARG A 217 21.56 -10.85 -2.73
C ARG A 217 21.34 -12.23 -2.11
N ILE A 218 22.39 -12.93 -1.71
CA ILE A 218 22.31 -14.27 -1.10
C ILE A 218 21.49 -14.21 0.20
N ALA A 219 21.71 -13.21 1.07
CA ALA A 219 20.94 -13.03 2.30
C ALA A 219 19.44 -12.77 2.07
N THR A 220 19.06 -12.25 0.90
CA THR A 220 17.66 -11.94 0.56
C THR A 220 16.97 -13.05 -0.22
N GLU A 221 17.69 -13.72 -1.12
CA GLU A 221 17.16 -14.74 -2.04
C GLU A 221 17.31 -16.16 -1.49
N THR A 222 18.45 -16.46 -0.87
CA THR A 222 18.85 -17.79 -0.38
C THR A 222 19.56 -17.68 0.98
N PRO A 223 18.86 -17.25 2.06
CA PRO A 223 19.48 -17.01 3.36
C PRO A 223 20.15 -18.25 3.97
N GLU A 224 19.77 -19.45 3.52
CA GLU A 224 20.33 -20.74 3.92
C GLU A 224 21.76 -20.97 3.37
N GLU A 225 22.14 -20.30 2.28
CA GLU A 225 23.47 -20.37 1.66
C GLU A 225 24.47 -19.40 2.32
N VAL A 226 23.99 -18.49 3.17
CA VAL A 226 24.84 -17.56 3.92
C VAL A 226 25.48 -18.30 5.09
N HIS A 227 26.60 -18.97 4.83
CA HIS A 227 27.36 -19.66 5.86
C HIS A 227 28.06 -18.66 6.80
N PHE A 228 27.50 -18.48 8.00
CA PHE A 228 28.13 -17.79 9.12
C PHE A 228 28.41 -18.75 10.29
N PRO A 229 29.50 -19.54 10.23
CA PRO A 229 29.81 -20.54 11.26
C PRO A 229 30.01 -19.95 12.66
N GLU A 230 30.47 -18.70 12.78
CA GLU A 230 30.75 -18.08 14.08
C GLU A 230 29.53 -17.38 14.70
N TRP A 231 28.63 -16.79 13.88
CA TRP A 231 27.48 -16.02 14.34
C TRP A 231 26.30 -16.91 14.80
N THR A 232 26.07 -18.02 14.08
CA THR A 232 25.09 -19.05 14.47
C THR A 232 25.42 -19.67 15.82
N SER A 233 26.71 -19.95 16.08
CA SER A 233 27.17 -20.47 17.37
C SER A 233 26.97 -19.48 18.54
N ALA A 234 27.04 -18.18 18.29
CA ALA A 234 26.78 -17.14 19.29
C ALA A 234 25.28 -16.96 19.59
N PHE A 235 24.43 -17.08 18.56
CA PHE A 235 22.98 -17.05 18.71
C PHE A 235 22.45 -18.27 19.45
N GLU A 236 22.95 -19.47 19.11
CA GLU A 236 22.58 -20.72 19.78
C GLU A 236 23.01 -20.73 21.26
N LYS A 237 24.15 -20.14 21.61
CA LYS A 237 24.55 -19.94 23.00
C LYS A 237 23.62 -19.00 23.78
N TYR A 238 23.05 -17.99 23.12
CA TYR A 238 22.15 -17.02 23.76
C TYR A 238 20.72 -17.56 23.93
N THR A 239 20.25 -18.40 23.02
CA THR A 239 18.91 -19.02 23.09
C THR A 239 18.88 -20.31 23.92
N SER A 240 20.04 -20.93 24.18
CA SER A 240 20.17 -22.11 25.05
C SER A 240 20.55 -21.78 26.51
N ALA A 241 20.71 -20.50 26.86
CA ALA A 241 20.83 -20.10 28.26
C ALA A 241 19.48 -20.36 28.97
N PRO A 242 19.44 -21.19 30.03
CA PRO A 242 18.19 -21.48 30.72
C PRO A 242 17.65 -20.21 31.38
N GLN A 243 16.36 -19.95 31.17
CA GLN A 243 15.58 -19.03 32.00
C GLN A 243 15.46 -19.55 33.43
#